data_AF-A0A962ZKA7-F1
#
_entry.id   AF-A0A962ZKA7-F1
#
_cell.length_a   1.000
_cell.length_b   1.000
_cell.length_c   1.000
_cell.angle_alpha   90.00
_cell.angle_beta   90.00
_cell.angle_gamma   90.00
#
_symmetry.space_group_name_H-M   'P 1'
#
loop_
_entity.id
_entity.type
_entity.pdbx_description
1 polymer ?
#
loop_
_entity_poly.entity_id
_entity_poly.type
_entity_poly.pdbx_seq_one_letter_code
_entity_poly.pdbx_strand_id
1 'polypeptide(L)'
;MKTYDLTFNGSVLPGHSPCQVRHNLAHLFCIENDSVVKELFSGETIYLRCDLDRKTAAGYFREITELGGEATLVASSQRLGRRSGAVALLKLEPGKSPRIVRETDSGMQADKGSDRLWPVSSARIVGNNTSARPEEAPQQVSEPSGVSLAMSPANDEASIPEKRPGTTKQPNSSPSTPDGPAFRATRAQLILTSTGKELARLQAQAAQTREESIREVSKLRRCQSRLADKAASDIAEIQQLRRRLEETTEAEIEHLEAQEKAARAEAATELDRLAHEEREQLDAAERALAQLSAETEGEHIGAQNRIQELEARAVQTRATADEEIARLQALLETTRRRADENLAAIQHEMDILRAESDQAVKRIKETNTTAHTAAKAAINTLQAERENLLSDLESHTGELFEKQQSVRESMLAELAALDLKEQEINQACERNELSMENAYAELRKRTEESLLKLKELEDMLKGRQKIALEELANTKTAQHSVPVSRPALS
;
A
#
# COMPACT_ATOMS: atom_id res chain seq x y z
N MET A 1 0.10 20.19 21.94
CA MET A 1 0.58 19.06 22.77
C MET A 1 1.52 18.21 21.92
N LYS A 2 2.50 17.52 22.51
CA LYS A 2 3.39 16.61 21.76
C LYS A 2 2.68 15.27 21.57
N THR A 3 2.57 14.82 20.33
CA THR A 3 2.08 13.47 19.97
C THR A 3 3.24 12.52 19.77
N TYR A 4 2.97 11.23 19.90
CA TYR A 4 3.94 10.14 19.80
C TYR A 4 3.42 9.05 18.88
N ASP A 5 4.34 8.41 18.19
CA ASP A 5 4.07 7.24 17.36
C ASP A 5 4.66 6.02 18.05
N LEU A 6 3.92 4.92 17.98
CA LEU A 6 4.31 3.64 18.52
C LEU A 6 4.87 2.78 17.38
N THR A 7 6.13 2.41 17.50
CA THR A 7 6.83 1.59 16.50
C THR A 7 7.26 0.26 17.08
N PHE A 8 7.33 -0.75 16.22
CA PHE A 8 7.74 -2.11 16.55
C PHE A 8 8.60 -2.67 15.43
N ASN A 9 9.73 -3.30 15.77
CA ASN A 9 10.71 -3.80 14.80
C ASN A 9 10.75 -5.34 14.74
N GLY A 10 9.77 -6.04 15.31
CA GLY A 10 9.77 -7.51 15.37
C GLY A 10 10.65 -8.12 16.46
N SER A 11 11.35 -7.31 17.26
CA SER A 11 12.23 -7.81 18.32
C SER A 11 11.44 -8.28 19.54
N VAL A 12 11.90 -9.40 20.11
CA VAL A 12 11.27 -10.07 21.26
C VAL A 12 12.21 -9.95 22.45
N LEU A 13 11.67 -9.54 23.60
CA LEU A 13 12.43 -9.42 24.83
C LEU A 13 12.94 -10.79 25.31
N PRO A 14 14.14 -10.85 25.90
CA PRO A 14 14.68 -12.11 26.43
C PRO A 14 13.72 -12.71 27.47
N GLY A 15 13.58 -14.03 27.44
CA GLY A 15 12.67 -14.78 28.34
C GLY A 15 11.25 -14.99 27.80
N HIS A 16 10.89 -14.45 26.63
CA HIS A 16 9.59 -14.66 26.01
C HIS A 16 9.70 -15.55 24.76
N SER A 17 8.70 -16.41 24.53
CA SER A 17 8.63 -17.24 23.32
C SER A 17 8.10 -16.43 22.13
N PRO A 18 8.80 -16.41 20.97
CA PRO A 18 8.35 -15.65 19.80
C PRO A 18 6.95 -16.01 19.32
N CYS A 19 6.54 -17.29 19.43
CA CYS A 19 5.19 -17.73 19.07
C CYS A 19 4.11 -17.13 19.98
N GLN A 20 4.40 -17.02 21.28
CA GLN A 20 3.50 -16.42 22.26
C GLN A 20 3.38 -14.91 22.04
N VAL A 21 4.51 -14.22 21.80
CA VAL A 21 4.49 -12.78 21.52
C VAL A 21 3.73 -12.47 20.24
N ARG A 22 3.88 -13.28 19.18
CA ARG A 22 3.10 -13.16 17.93
C ARG A 22 1.60 -13.29 18.18
N HIS A 23 1.18 -14.33 18.91
CA HIS A 23 -0.23 -14.56 19.22
C HIS A 23 -0.83 -13.42 20.06
N ASN A 24 -0.11 -13.00 21.09
CA ASN A 24 -0.52 -11.92 21.99
C ASN A 24 -0.61 -10.57 21.28
N LEU A 25 0.37 -10.25 20.42
CA LEU A 25 0.38 -9.01 19.65
C LEU A 25 -0.73 -9.01 18.60
N ALA A 26 -0.98 -10.15 17.94
CA ALA A 26 -2.09 -10.30 17.01
C ALA A 26 -3.44 -10.07 17.70
N HIS A 27 -3.62 -10.65 18.90
CA HIS A 27 -4.80 -10.43 19.72
C HIS A 27 -4.95 -8.95 20.16
N LEU A 28 -3.86 -8.32 20.61
CA LEU A 28 -3.85 -6.91 21.04
C LEU A 28 -4.25 -5.94 19.92
N PHE A 29 -4.03 -6.28 18.65
CA PHE A 29 -4.40 -5.44 17.51
C PHE A 29 -5.55 -6.00 16.67
N CYS A 30 -6.22 -7.05 17.13
CA CYS A 30 -7.26 -7.79 16.41
C CYS A 30 -6.85 -8.16 14.97
N ILE A 31 -5.63 -8.69 14.80
CA ILE A 31 -5.09 -9.13 13.51
C ILE A 31 -5.39 -10.62 13.35
N GLU A 32 -6.38 -10.93 12.52
CA GLU A 32 -6.76 -12.33 12.22
C GLU A 32 -5.87 -12.98 11.15
N ASN A 33 -5.18 -12.17 10.34
CA ASN A 33 -4.37 -12.67 9.22
C ASN A 33 -2.91 -12.94 9.64
N ASP A 34 -2.55 -14.22 9.72
CA ASP A 34 -1.18 -14.69 10.02
C ASP A 34 -0.09 -14.10 9.12
N SER A 35 -0.42 -13.73 7.88
CA SER A 35 0.56 -13.14 6.95
C SER A 35 0.99 -11.75 7.43
N VAL A 36 0.06 -10.97 7.98
CA VAL A 36 0.34 -9.63 8.54
C VAL A 36 1.14 -9.76 9.82
N VAL A 37 0.83 -10.76 10.66
CA VAL A 37 1.62 -11.07 11.86
C VAL A 37 3.03 -11.49 11.50
N LYS A 38 3.23 -12.31 10.47
CA LYS A 38 4.57 -12.67 10.00
C LYS A 38 5.35 -11.45 9.52
N GLU A 39 4.70 -10.54 8.81
CA GLU A 39 5.32 -9.31 8.32
C GLU A 39 5.66 -8.32 9.46
N LEU A 40 4.85 -8.27 10.52
CA LEU A 40 5.16 -7.51 11.75
C LEU A 40 6.48 -7.94 12.43
N PHE A 41 6.89 -9.19 12.24
CA PHE A 41 8.11 -9.78 12.80
C PHE A 41 9.21 -9.95 11.74
N SER A 42 9.17 -9.17 10.65
CA SER A 42 10.17 -9.20 9.58
C SER A 42 11.51 -8.58 9.95
N GLY A 43 11.59 -7.82 11.05
CA GLY A 43 12.75 -6.99 11.40
C GLY A 43 12.64 -5.54 10.94
N GLU A 44 11.67 -5.23 10.06
CA GLU A 44 11.38 -3.86 9.61
C GLU A 44 10.66 -3.08 10.71
N THR A 45 11.03 -1.80 10.91
CA THR A 45 10.34 -0.93 11.88
C THR A 45 8.98 -0.52 11.32
N ILE A 46 7.92 -1.09 11.87
CA ILE A 46 6.53 -0.84 11.48
C ILE A 46 5.88 0.08 12.51
N TYR A 47 5.17 1.09 12.02
CA TYR A 47 4.37 1.98 12.84
C TYR A 47 3.04 1.32 13.14
N LEU A 48 2.82 0.94 14.40
CA LEU A 48 1.60 0.27 14.84
C LEU A 48 0.45 1.27 14.96
N ARG A 49 0.74 2.46 15.51
CA ARG A 49 -0.19 3.60 15.65
C ARG A 49 0.60 4.90 15.59
N CYS A 50 -0.01 5.93 15.02
CA CYS A 50 0.57 7.26 14.87
C CYS A 50 -0.26 8.31 15.62
N ASP A 51 0.39 9.43 15.95
CA ASP A 51 -0.21 10.65 16.48
C ASP A 51 -0.96 10.46 17.82
N LEU A 52 -0.47 9.53 18.66
CA LEU A 52 -1.01 9.22 19.98
C LEU A 52 -0.67 10.30 21.02
N ASP A 53 -1.59 10.55 21.94
CA ASP A 53 -1.31 11.32 23.15
C ASP A 53 -0.31 10.58 24.05
N ARG A 54 0.51 11.34 24.79
CA ARG A 54 1.55 10.79 25.69
C ARG A 54 1.05 9.67 26.61
N LYS A 55 -0.16 9.82 27.17
CA LYS A 55 -0.74 8.83 28.11
C LYS A 55 -1.12 7.54 27.40
N THR A 56 -1.76 7.65 26.24
CA THR A 56 -2.19 6.51 25.40
C THR A 56 -0.97 5.77 24.84
N ALA A 57 0.01 6.51 24.32
CA ALA A 57 1.26 5.96 23.81
C ALA A 57 2.02 5.17 24.88
N ALA A 58 2.14 5.73 26.10
CA ALA A 58 2.75 5.04 27.23
C ALA A 58 1.98 3.78 27.66
N GLY A 59 0.64 3.81 27.56
CA GLY A 59 -0.22 2.66 27.83
C GLY A 59 0.10 1.49 26.90
N TYR A 60 0.05 1.72 25.58
CA TYR A 60 0.39 0.69 24.59
C TYR A 60 1.84 0.23 24.67
N PHE A 61 2.79 1.15 24.90
CA PHE A 61 4.19 0.79 25.07
C PHE A 61 4.37 -0.20 26.23
N ARG A 62 3.73 0.06 27.38
CA ARG A 62 3.78 -0.84 28.53
C ARG A 62 3.13 -2.19 28.23
N GLU A 63 1.96 -2.18 27.59
CA GLU A 63 1.23 -3.40 27.26
C GLU A 63 2.01 -4.30 26.29
N ILE A 64 2.61 -3.74 25.24
CA ILE A 64 3.46 -4.52 24.32
C ILE A 64 4.69 -5.07 25.04
N THR A 65 5.31 -4.28 25.92
CA THR A 65 6.45 -4.71 26.74
C THR A 65 6.06 -5.85 27.69
N GLU A 66 4.89 -5.77 28.34
CA GLU A 66 4.32 -6.83 29.21
C GLU A 66 4.07 -8.13 28.44
N LEU A 67 3.74 -8.05 27.14
CA LEU A 67 3.55 -9.20 26.26
C LEU A 67 4.86 -9.76 25.66
N GLY A 68 6.01 -9.15 25.98
CA GLY A 68 7.33 -9.59 25.54
C GLY A 68 7.82 -8.97 24.22
N GLY A 69 7.13 -7.96 23.68
CA GLY A 69 7.57 -7.24 22.48
C GLY A 69 8.43 -6.02 22.80
N GLU A 70 9.46 -5.75 21.99
CA GLU A 70 10.27 -4.54 22.09
C GLU A 70 9.66 -3.41 21.21
N ALA A 71 8.87 -2.54 21.83
CA ALA A 71 8.32 -1.35 21.17
C ALA A 71 9.21 -0.12 21.41
N THR A 72 9.13 0.88 20.54
CA THR A 72 9.74 2.20 20.80
C THR A 72 8.76 3.34 20.53
N LEU A 73 8.80 4.35 21.40
CA LEU A 73 8.02 5.57 21.27
C LEU A 73 8.83 6.66 20.58
N VAL A 74 8.34 7.14 19.45
CA VAL A 74 8.98 8.19 18.65
C VAL A 74 8.10 9.43 18.70
N ALA A 75 8.65 10.62 18.92
CA ALA A 75 7.84 11.84 18.85
C ALA A 75 7.36 12.04 17.40
N SER A 76 6.07 12.31 17.15
CA SER A 76 5.55 12.40 15.77
C SER A 76 6.23 13.50 14.93
N SER A 77 6.79 14.53 15.59
CA SER A 77 7.63 15.55 14.95
C SER A 77 8.91 14.97 14.34
N GLN A 78 9.44 13.89 14.91
CA GLN A 78 10.65 13.21 14.43
C GLN A 78 10.37 12.31 13.22
N ARG A 79 9.14 11.76 13.09
CA ARG A 79 8.68 11.03 11.90
C ARG A 79 8.78 11.90 10.64
N LEU A 80 8.31 13.16 10.74
CA LEU A 80 8.35 14.12 9.63
C LEU A 80 9.79 14.47 9.18
N GLY A 81 10.78 14.37 10.08
CA GLY A 81 12.18 14.62 9.75
C GLY A 81 12.90 13.44 9.08
N ARG A 82 12.34 12.22 9.12
CA ARG A 82 12.96 10.98 8.61
C ARG A 82 12.31 10.46 7.31
N ARG A 83 11.73 11.34 6.48
CA ARG A 83 11.02 11.00 5.23
C ARG A 83 11.83 10.30 4.13
N SER A 84 13.07 9.90 4.36
CA SER A 84 13.95 9.32 3.34
C SER A 84 13.95 7.78 3.28
N GLY A 85 13.02 7.10 3.95
CA GLY A 85 12.89 5.64 3.90
C GLY A 85 11.43 5.23 3.82
N ALA A 86 11.15 4.13 3.12
CA ALA A 86 9.82 3.53 3.07
C ALA A 86 9.33 3.26 4.50
N VAL A 87 8.27 3.95 4.91
CA VAL A 87 7.66 3.75 6.22
C VAL A 87 6.55 2.71 6.06
N ALA A 88 6.64 1.61 6.79
CA ALA A 88 5.57 0.61 6.87
C ALA A 88 4.60 1.00 7.99
N LEU A 89 3.33 1.22 7.64
CA LEU A 89 2.27 1.61 8.56
C LEU A 89 1.23 0.48 8.66
N LEU A 90 0.89 0.06 9.88
CA LEU A 90 -0.22 -0.85 10.10
C LEU A 90 -1.53 -0.05 10.00
N LYS A 91 -2.31 -0.29 8.93
CA LYS A 91 -3.59 0.37 8.71
C LYS A 91 -4.72 -0.52 9.22
N LEU A 92 -5.44 -0.04 10.25
CA LEU A 92 -6.66 -0.65 10.77
C LEU A 92 -7.86 0.18 10.30
N GLU A 93 -8.56 -0.29 9.28
CA GLU A 93 -9.82 0.33 8.84
C GLU A 93 -11.01 -0.46 9.41
N PRO A 94 -12.04 0.18 9.99
CA PRO A 94 -13.21 -0.53 10.50
C PRO A 94 -13.89 -1.31 9.37
N GLY A 95 -14.09 -2.62 9.57
CA GLY A 95 -14.70 -3.52 8.59
C GLY A 95 -13.75 -4.05 7.51
N LYS A 96 -12.44 -3.74 7.57
CA LYS A 96 -11.44 -4.39 6.70
C LYS A 96 -10.36 -5.05 7.55
N SER A 97 -9.84 -6.17 7.06
CA SER A 97 -8.72 -6.86 7.71
C SER A 97 -7.51 -5.92 7.79
N PRO A 98 -6.82 -5.83 8.95
CA PRO A 98 -5.61 -5.04 9.09
C PRO A 98 -4.59 -5.39 8.00
N ARG A 99 -3.91 -4.39 7.46
CA ARG A 99 -2.86 -4.58 6.45
C ARG A 99 -1.70 -3.60 6.66
N ILE A 100 -0.49 -4.03 6.34
CA ILE A 100 0.69 -3.17 6.35
C ILE A 100 0.75 -2.44 5.01
N VAL A 101 0.77 -1.11 5.06
CA VAL A 101 0.89 -0.24 3.88
C VAL A 101 2.28 0.39 3.94
N ARG A 102 3.10 0.13 2.92
CA ARG A 102 4.37 0.85 2.75
C ARG A 102 4.09 2.16 2.03
N GLU A 103 4.42 3.29 2.64
CA GLU A 103 4.38 4.59 1.96
C GLU A 103 5.50 4.66 0.93
N THR A 104 5.27 4.10 -0.26
CA THR A 104 6.14 4.25 -1.43
C THR A 104 5.58 5.37 -2.31
N ASP A 105 6.00 6.61 -2.07
CA ASP A 105 5.96 7.82 -2.92
C ASP A 105 4.69 8.23 -3.69
N SER A 106 3.57 7.50 -3.62
CA SER A 106 2.37 7.83 -4.37
C SER A 106 1.38 8.68 -3.54
N GLY A 107 1.69 9.97 -3.39
CA GLY A 107 0.74 11.08 -3.39
C GLY A 107 -0.53 11.01 -2.51
N MET A 108 -0.52 10.27 -1.40
CA MET A 108 -1.70 10.16 -0.53
C MET A 108 -1.78 11.35 0.41
N GLN A 109 -2.88 12.11 0.26
CA GLN A 109 -3.36 13.05 1.27
C GLN A 109 -3.32 12.37 2.63
N ALA A 110 -2.62 12.99 3.60
CA ALA A 110 -2.60 12.55 4.98
C ALA A 110 -4.03 12.63 5.53
N ASP A 111 -4.76 11.54 5.36
CA ASP A 111 -6.03 11.30 6.02
C ASP A 111 -5.73 11.40 7.51
N LYS A 112 -6.23 12.45 8.15
CA LYS A 112 -6.04 12.70 9.58
C LYS A 112 -6.86 11.65 10.31
N GLY A 113 -6.28 10.45 10.39
CA GLY A 113 -6.87 9.26 10.94
C GLY A 113 -7.53 9.60 12.26
N SER A 114 -8.86 9.57 12.26
CA SER A 114 -9.66 9.70 13.44
C SER A 114 -9.40 8.48 14.30
N ASP A 115 -8.44 8.60 15.22
CA ASP A 115 -8.12 7.62 16.28
C ASP A 115 -9.23 7.61 17.36
N ARG A 116 -10.48 7.74 16.91
CA ARG A 116 -11.66 7.66 17.76
C ARG A 116 -12.04 6.19 17.86
N LEU A 117 -11.93 5.69 19.08
CA LEU A 117 -12.58 4.48 19.58
C LEU A 117 -11.79 3.19 19.34
N TRP A 118 -10.63 3.09 19.99
CA TRP A 118 -10.27 1.82 20.61
C TRP A 118 -10.55 1.94 22.12
N PRO A 119 -11.38 1.07 22.70
CA PRO A 119 -11.55 1.02 24.14
C PRO A 119 -10.24 0.48 24.72
N VAL A 120 -9.31 1.38 25.06
CA VAL A 120 -8.16 1.01 25.90
C VAL A 120 -8.76 0.57 27.22
N SER A 121 -8.92 -0.74 27.36
CA SER A 121 -9.33 -1.51 28.52
C SER A 121 -9.61 -0.66 29.76
N SER A 122 -10.82 -0.08 29.82
CA SER A 122 -11.45 0.39 31.06
C SER A 122 -11.60 -0.75 32.09
N ALA A 123 -11.30 -1.99 31.68
CA ALA A 123 -11.29 -3.20 32.49
C ALA A 123 -10.25 -3.22 33.63
N ARG A 124 -9.35 -2.23 33.78
CA ARG A 124 -8.54 -2.07 35.01
C ARG A 124 -9.07 -1.01 36.01
N ILE A 125 -10.21 -0.38 35.75
CA ILE A 125 -10.86 0.54 36.73
C ILE A 125 -11.99 -0.13 37.53
N VAL A 126 -12.47 -1.30 37.10
CA VAL A 126 -13.50 -2.07 37.83
C VAL A 126 -12.84 -3.21 38.60
N GLY A 127 -12.21 -2.88 39.72
CA GLY A 127 -11.56 -3.86 40.58
C GLY A 127 -11.08 -3.29 41.89
N ASN A 128 -11.89 -2.43 42.55
CA ASN A 128 -11.69 -2.16 43.97
C ASN A 128 -12.89 -1.55 44.73
N ASN A 129 -14.12 -1.63 44.23
CA ASN A 129 -15.28 -1.19 45.01
C ASN A 129 -16.46 -2.14 44.84
N THR A 130 -17.09 -2.44 45.98
CA THR A 130 -18.37 -3.14 46.22
C THR A 130 -18.43 -4.67 46.12
N SER A 131 -18.27 -5.34 47.27
CA SER A 131 -19.38 -6.11 47.86
C SER A 131 -19.16 -6.33 49.36
N ALA A 132 -19.68 -5.39 50.14
CA ALA A 132 -20.34 -5.74 51.38
C ALA A 132 -21.75 -6.20 50.99
N ARG A 133 -22.06 -7.48 51.24
CA ARG A 133 -23.42 -8.00 51.18
C ARG A 133 -23.72 -8.69 52.53
N PRO A 134 -24.91 -8.48 53.13
CA PRO A 134 -25.26 -9.03 54.44
C PRO A 134 -25.54 -10.53 54.32
N GLU A 135 -25.03 -11.29 55.29
CA GLU A 135 -25.42 -12.67 55.56
C GLU A 135 -26.88 -12.73 56.03
N GLU A 136 -27.67 -13.54 55.35
CA GLU A 136 -28.95 -14.07 55.83
C GLU A 136 -28.88 -15.60 55.68
N ALA A 137 -29.15 -16.30 56.78
CA ALA A 137 -29.03 -17.74 57.00
C ALA A 137 -30.01 -18.56 56.11
N PRO A 138 -29.80 -19.90 55.95
CA PRO A 138 -30.28 -20.82 56.98
C PRO A 138 -29.43 -22.09 57.24
N GLN A 139 -29.44 -22.50 58.51
CA GLN A 139 -29.48 -23.87 59.05
C GLN A 139 -28.54 -24.94 58.47
N GLN A 140 -27.54 -25.33 59.29
CA GLN A 140 -26.98 -26.69 59.26
C GLN A 140 -27.15 -27.37 60.62
N VAL A 141 -27.79 -28.54 60.53
CA VAL A 141 -28.08 -29.53 61.55
C VAL A 141 -26.77 -30.07 62.13
N SER A 142 -26.63 -30.05 63.44
CA SER A 142 -25.51 -30.64 64.17
C SER A 142 -25.90 -32.03 64.66
N GLU A 143 -25.28 -33.07 64.10
CA GLU A 143 -25.26 -34.40 64.72
C GLU A 143 -24.11 -34.51 65.75
N PRO A 144 -24.30 -35.34 66.80
CA PRO A 144 -23.30 -35.56 67.85
C PRO A 144 -22.49 -36.83 67.60
N SER A 145 -21.16 -36.73 67.58
CA SER A 145 -20.26 -37.87 67.82
C SER A 145 -18.85 -37.37 68.11
N GLY A 146 -18.29 -37.79 69.24
CA GLY A 146 -16.92 -37.45 69.58
C GLY A 146 -16.53 -37.72 71.02
N VAL A 147 -16.69 -38.97 71.45
CA VAL A 147 -16.13 -39.52 72.69
C VAL A 147 -14.64 -39.18 72.78
N SER A 148 -14.21 -38.55 73.87
CA SER A 148 -12.81 -38.56 74.28
C SER A 148 -12.71 -38.64 75.80
N LEU A 149 -12.25 -39.81 76.23
CA LEU A 149 -11.74 -40.11 77.56
C LEU A 149 -10.71 -39.05 77.99
N ALA A 150 -10.89 -38.51 79.18
CA ALA A 150 -9.77 -38.00 79.98
C ALA A 150 -10.01 -38.35 81.44
N MET A 151 -9.13 -39.23 81.93
CA MET A 151 -8.95 -39.58 83.33
C MET A 151 -8.51 -38.35 84.12
N SER A 152 -9.07 -38.15 85.32
CA SER A 152 -8.28 -37.81 86.52
C SER A 152 -9.13 -37.91 87.80
N PRO A 153 -8.57 -38.44 88.89
CA PRO A 153 -9.18 -38.51 90.21
C PRO A 153 -8.73 -37.34 91.11
N ALA A 154 -9.63 -36.80 91.90
CA ALA A 154 -9.34 -35.97 93.07
C ALA A 154 -10.30 -36.46 94.18
N ASN A 155 -9.85 -37.21 95.19
CA ASN A 155 -9.19 -36.73 96.40
C ASN A 155 -9.78 -35.39 96.89
N ASP A 156 -10.69 -35.47 97.86
CA ASP A 156 -10.67 -34.52 98.96
C ASP A 156 -11.16 -35.19 100.25
N GLU A 157 -10.19 -35.36 101.15
CA GLU A 157 -10.32 -35.55 102.58
C GLU A 157 -11.02 -34.33 103.18
N ALA A 158 -11.98 -34.52 104.10
CA ALA A 158 -12.10 -33.67 105.28
C ALA A 158 -13.19 -34.15 106.26
N SER A 159 -12.72 -34.52 107.45
CA SER A 159 -13.27 -34.08 108.74
C SER A 159 -14.48 -34.79 109.35
N ILE A 160 -14.12 -35.80 110.15
CA ILE A 160 -14.67 -36.18 111.46
C ILE A 160 -14.87 -34.91 112.35
N PRO A 161 -15.75 -34.88 113.38
CA PRO A 161 -15.31 -35.40 114.68
C PRO A 161 -16.35 -36.21 115.47
N GLU A 162 -15.87 -37.38 115.83
CA GLU A 162 -16.18 -38.23 116.95
C GLU A 162 -16.07 -37.45 118.27
N LYS A 163 -17.03 -37.60 119.18
CA LYS A 163 -16.95 -37.05 120.55
C LYS A 163 -17.55 -38.05 121.55
N ARG A 164 -16.69 -38.88 122.14
CA ARG A 164 -16.82 -39.46 123.49
C ARG A 164 -15.62 -38.93 124.32
N PRO A 165 -15.41 -39.36 125.58
CA PRO A 165 -16.14 -39.09 126.82
C PRO A 165 -15.22 -38.37 127.85
N GLY A 166 -15.74 -37.96 129.02
CA GLY A 166 -14.90 -37.53 130.16
C GLY A 166 -15.78 -37.16 131.36
N THR A 167 -15.89 -38.02 132.38
CA THR A 167 -15.04 -38.11 133.60
C THR A 167 -15.14 -36.92 134.56
N THR A 168 -15.28 -37.28 135.84
CA THR A 168 -14.81 -36.58 137.06
C THR A 168 -15.83 -35.70 137.82
N LYS A 169 -16.29 -36.18 138.99
CA LYS A 169 -16.05 -35.54 140.31
C LYS A 169 -16.81 -36.26 141.46
N GLN A 170 -16.04 -37.00 142.26
CA GLN A 170 -16.20 -37.08 143.72
C GLN A 170 -15.73 -35.75 144.35
N PRO A 171 -16.18 -35.33 145.56
CA PRO A 171 -15.47 -35.74 146.79
C PRO A 171 -16.30 -35.82 148.11
N ASN A 172 -15.74 -36.58 149.07
CA ASN A 172 -15.63 -36.35 150.52
C ASN A 172 -16.81 -35.77 151.32
N SER A 173 -17.23 -36.47 152.39
CA SER A 173 -16.77 -36.18 153.76
C SER A 173 -17.49 -37.06 154.83
N SER A 174 -16.69 -37.74 155.64
CA SER A 174 -17.04 -38.21 157.01
C SER A 174 -17.06 -37.00 157.98
N PRO A 175 -17.72 -37.03 159.16
CA PRO A 175 -17.05 -37.60 160.35
C PRO A 175 -17.95 -38.14 161.51
N SER A 176 -17.31 -39.02 162.29
CA SER A 176 -17.33 -39.21 163.77
C SER A 176 -18.62 -39.44 164.60
N THR A 177 -18.62 -40.62 165.22
CA THR A 177 -19.15 -41.07 166.53
C THR A 177 -18.86 -40.12 167.72
N PRO A 178 -19.62 -40.18 168.85
CA PRO A 178 -19.23 -41.05 169.97
C PRO A 178 -20.37 -41.81 170.66
N ASP A 179 -19.93 -42.66 171.59
CA ASP A 179 -20.54 -43.84 172.16
C ASP A 179 -21.68 -43.66 173.17
N GLY A 180 -22.44 -44.76 173.33
CA GLY A 180 -23.42 -44.99 174.40
C GLY A 180 -24.06 -46.38 174.23
N PRO A 181 -23.56 -47.45 174.89
CA PRO A 181 -23.86 -48.84 174.54
C PRO A 181 -25.28 -49.35 174.91
N ALA A 182 -26.16 -48.52 175.50
CA ALA A 182 -27.53 -48.89 175.84
C ALA A 182 -28.60 -48.47 174.80
N PHE A 183 -28.22 -47.70 173.76
CA PHE A 183 -29.13 -47.22 172.69
C PHE A 183 -29.05 -48.04 171.36
N ARG A 184 -28.13 -49.01 171.24
CA ARG A 184 -27.86 -49.73 169.98
C ARG A 184 -28.93 -50.76 169.58
N ALA A 185 -29.66 -51.33 170.53
CA ALA A 185 -30.68 -52.35 170.23
C ALA A 185 -31.95 -51.74 169.59
N THR A 186 -32.44 -50.61 170.11
CA THR A 186 -33.66 -49.96 169.62
C THR A 186 -33.43 -49.20 168.31
N ARG A 187 -32.23 -48.63 168.10
CA ARG A 187 -31.86 -47.93 166.85
C ARG A 187 -31.62 -48.91 165.69
N ALA A 188 -31.04 -50.09 165.93
CA ALA A 188 -30.88 -51.11 164.89
C ALA A 188 -32.24 -51.58 164.35
N GLN A 189 -33.25 -51.67 165.20
CA GLN A 189 -34.61 -52.07 164.82
C GLN A 189 -35.35 -50.96 164.06
N LEU A 190 -35.11 -49.69 164.41
CA LEU A 190 -35.61 -48.54 163.65
C LEU A 190 -34.90 -48.39 162.29
N ILE A 191 -33.59 -48.66 162.21
CA ILE A 191 -32.82 -48.67 160.97
C ILE A 191 -33.29 -49.82 160.09
N LEU A 192 -33.44 -51.05 160.59
CA LEU A 192 -33.93 -52.17 159.77
C LEU A 192 -35.34 -51.92 159.21
N THR A 193 -36.20 -51.23 159.96
CA THR A 193 -37.54 -50.87 159.50
C THR A 193 -37.53 -49.64 158.57
N SER A 194 -36.64 -48.66 158.77
CA SER A 194 -36.49 -47.51 157.86
C SER A 194 -35.78 -47.89 156.57
N THR A 195 -34.72 -48.70 156.64
CA THR A 195 -34.03 -49.27 155.48
C THR A 195 -34.92 -50.25 154.75
N GLY A 196 -35.74 -51.05 155.44
CA GLY A 196 -36.74 -51.90 154.79
C GLY A 196 -37.78 -51.09 154.01
N LYS A 197 -38.25 -49.97 154.58
CA LYS A 197 -39.15 -49.02 153.88
C LYS A 197 -38.47 -48.29 152.73
N GLU A 198 -37.21 -47.90 152.88
CA GLU A 198 -36.44 -47.28 151.78
C GLU A 198 -36.10 -48.28 150.67
N LEU A 199 -35.76 -49.52 151.01
CA LEU A 199 -35.51 -50.59 150.03
C LEU A 199 -36.80 -50.93 149.29
N ALA A 200 -37.95 -50.97 149.99
CA ALA A 200 -39.26 -51.11 149.35
C ALA A 200 -39.59 -49.90 148.45
N ARG A 201 -39.28 -48.66 148.88
CA ARG A 201 -39.47 -47.44 148.06
C ARG A 201 -38.57 -47.43 146.83
N LEU A 202 -37.31 -47.82 146.97
CA LEU A 202 -36.35 -47.93 145.86
C LEU A 202 -36.70 -49.08 144.93
N GLN A 203 -37.19 -50.21 145.45
CA GLN A 203 -37.72 -51.30 144.63
C GLN A 203 -38.98 -50.86 143.88
N ALA A 204 -39.88 -50.10 144.52
CA ALA A 204 -41.05 -49.52 143.85
C ALA A 204 -40.64 -48.50 142.79
N GLN A 205 -39.65 -47.64 143.07
CA GLN A 205 -39.11 -46.69 142.10
C GLN A 205 -38.37 -47.38 140.95
N ALA A 206 -37.65 -48.47 141.22
CA ALA A 206 -37.02 -49.31 140.21
C ALA A 206 -38.06 -50.06 139.36
N ALA A 207 -39.15 -50.53 139.97
CA ALA A 207 -40.27 -51.13 139.25
C ALA A 207 -40.98 -50.11 138.37
N GLN A 208 -41.23 -48.89 138.88
CA GLN A 208 -41.83 -47.79 138.14
C GLN A 208 -40.95 -47.36 136.95
N THR A 209 -39.65 -47.16 137.15
CA THR A 209 -38.72 -46.80 136.07
C THR A 209 -38.58 -47.91 135.02
N ARG A 210 -38.61 -49.18 135.43
CA ARG A 210 -38.70 -50.31 134.49
C ARG A 210 -39.99 -50.27 133.69
N GLU A 211 -41.13 -50.03 134.34
CA GLU A 211 -42.42 -49.93 133.67
C GLU A 211 -42.45 -48.75 132.68
N GLU A 212 -41.96 -47.58 133.08
CA GLU A 212 -41.82 -46.40 132.22
C GLU A 212 -40.88 -46.70 131.03
N SER A 213 -39.75 -47.39 131.26
CA SER A 213 -38.84 -47.79 130.18
C SER A 213 -39.48 -48.80 129.21
N ILE A 214 -40.28 -49.75 129.71
CA ILE A 214 -41.02 -50.70 128.87
C ILE A 214 -42.08 -49.97 128.06
N ARG A 215 -42.78 -48.99 128.65
CA ARG A 215 -43.75 -48.13 127.96
C ARG A 215 -43.08 -47.32 126.85
N GLU A 216 -41.93 -46.69 127.12
CA GLU A 216 -41.17 -45.93 126.12
C GLU A 216 -40.61 -46.83 125.01
N VAL A 217 -40.03 -47.99 125.35
CA VAL A 217 -39.59 -48.99 124.35
C VAL A 217 -40.77 -49.47 123.49
N SER A 218 -41.95 -49.65 124.10
CA SER A 218 -43.16 -50.02 123.36
C SER A 218 -43.65 -48.89 122.43
N LYS A 219 -43.56 -47.62 122.86
CA LYS A 219 -43.84 -46.46 122.00
C LYS A 219 -42.85 -46.39 120.84
N LEU A 220 -41.56 -46.52 121.10
CA LEU A 220 -40.51 -46.51 120.07
C LEU A 220 -40.70 -47.64 119.07
N ARG A 221 -41.03 -48.86 119.53
CA ARG A 221 -41.34 -49.99 118.64
C ARG A 221 -42.57 -49.70 117.77
N ARG A 222 -43.61 -49.06 118.30
CA ARG A 222 -44.78 -48.64 117.50
C ARG A 222 -44.39 -47.57 116.48
N CYS A 223 -43.57 -46.59 116.86
CA CYS A 223 -43.06 -45.58 115.92
C CYS A 223 -42.19 -46.22 114.84
N GLN A 224 -41.30 -47.15 115.20
CA GLN A 224 -40.46 -47.89 114.25
C GLN A 224 -41.31 -48.74 113.30
N SER A 225 -42.33 -49.44 113.80
CA SER A 225 -43.27 -50.19 112.94
C SER A 225 -43.99 -49.25 111.98
N ARG A 226 -44.54 -48.12 112.45
CA ARG A 226 -45.21 -47.14 111.58
C ARG A 226 -44.29 -46.55 110.51
N LEU A 227 -43.02 -46.29 110.86
CA LEU A 227 -42.02 -45.82 109.90
C LEU A 227 -41.64 -46.92 108.89
N ALA A 228 -41.53 -48.17 109.33
CA ALA A 228 -41.29 -49.31 108.45
C ALA A 228 -42.46 -49.54 107.49
N ASP A 229 -43.70 -49.49 107.99
CA ASP A 229 -44.92 -49.62 107.18
C ASP A 229 -45.04 -48.46 106.18
N LYS A 230 -44.73 -47.23 106.62
CA LYS A 230 -44.70 -46.06 105.73
C LYS A 230 -43.61 -46.20 104.67
N ALA A 231 -42.39 -46.58 105.04
CA ALA A 231 -41.30 -46.80 104.09
C ALA A 231 -41.63 -47.93 103.09
N ALA A 232 -42.28 -49.00 103.54
CA ALA A 232 -42.75 -50.07 102.66
C ALA A 232 -43.81 -49.57 101.67
N SER A 233 -44.75 -48.73 102.13
CA SER A 233 -45.74 -48.07 101.27
C SER A 233 -45.07 -47.16 100.24
N ASP A 234 -44.17 -46.28 100.66
CA ASP A 234 -43.46 -45.34 99.77
C ASP A 234 -42.60 -46.10 98.73
N ILE A 235 -41.94 -47.20 99.13
CA ILE A 235 -41.19 -48.07 98.21
C ILE A 235 -42.12 -48.72 97.18
N ALA A 236 -43.30 -49.20 97.60
CA ALA A 236 -44.27 -49.79 96.69
C ALA A 236 -44.81 -48.76 95.69
N GLU A 237 -45.09 -47.53 96.13
CA GLU A 237 -45.51 -46.42 95.26
C GLU A 237 -44.41 -46.06 94.24
N ILE A 238 -43.15 -45.96 94.69
CA ILE A 238 -42.01 -45.70 93.79
C ILE A 238 -41.85 -46.82 92.77
N GLN A 239 -41.98 -48.09 93.17
CA GLN A 239 -41.92 -49.22 92.25
C GLN A 239 -43.05 -49.20 91.24
N GLN A 240 -44.27 -48.82 91.64
CA GLN A 240 -45.40 -48.68 90.74
C GLN A 240 -45.20 -47.52 89.75
N LEU A 241 -44.67 -46.39 90.21
CA LEU A 241 -44.33 -45.26 89.33
C LEU A 241 -43.23 -45.62 88.33
N ARG A 242 -42.21 -46.38 88.75
CA ARG A 242 -41.15 -46.87 87.83
C ARG A 242 -41.72 -47.75 86.73
N ARG A 243 -42.58 -48.72 87.07
CA ARG A 243 -43.21 -49.59 86.07
C ARG A 243 -44.08 -48.80 85.09
N ARG A 244 -44.86 -47.83 85.58
CA ARG A 244 -45.65 -46.95 84.70
C ARG A 244 -44.77 -46.14 83.76
N LEU A 245 -43.65 -45.60 84.27
CA LEU A 245 -42.70 -44.86 83.44
C LEU A 245 -42.05 -45.77 82.39
N GLU A 246 -41.61 -46.97 82.79
CA GLU A 246 -41.06 -47.99 81.89
C GLU A 246 -42.08 -48.33 80.78
N GLU A 247 -43.33 -48.65 81.13
CA GLU A 247 -44.42 -48.92 80.19
C GLU A 247 -44.67 -47.73 79.23
N THR A 248 -44.67 -46.49 79.73
CA THR A 248 -44.85 -45.31 78.87
C THR A 248 -43.66 -45.09 77.95
N THR A 249 -42.43 -45.30 78.42
CA THR A 249 -41.22 -45.14 77.60
C THR A 249 -41.10 -46.24 76.56
N GLU A 250 -41.48 -47.47 76.88
CA GLU A 250 -41.51 -48.58 75.92
C GLU A 250 -42.54 -48.30 74.81
N ALA A 251 -43.75 -47.84 75.17
CA ALA A 251 -44.76 -47.46 74.19
C ALA A 251 -44.32 -46.27 73.31
N GLU A 252 -43.63 -45.27 73.87
CA GLU A 252 -43.06 -44.16 73.10
C GLU A 252 -41.95 -44.63 72.15
N ILE A 253 -41.07 -45.55 72.58
CA ILE A 253 -40.03 -46.14 71.74
C ILE A 253 -40.66 -46.93 70.59
N GLU A 254 -41.65 -47.79 70.87
CA GLU A 254 -42.36 -48.55 69.83
C GLU A 254 -43.05 -47.63 68.82
N HIS A 255 -43.65 -46.53 69.29
CA HIS A 255 -44.25 -45.52 68.42
C HIS A 255 -43.20 -44.86 67.52
N LEU A 256 -42.06 -44.44 68.08
CA LEU A 256 -40.99 -43.79 67.31
C LEU A 256 -40.37 -44.76 66.30
N GLU A 257 -40.14 -46.02 66.67
CA GLU A 257 -39.66 -47.04 65.75
C GLU A 257 -40.65 -47.32 64.61
N ALA A 258 -41.96 -47.31 64.89
CA ALA A 258 -42.98 -47.45 63.86
C ALA A 258 -43.00 -46.24 62.91
N GLN A 259 -42.84 -45.02 63.43
CA GLN A 259 -42.72 -43.80 62.63
C GLN A 259 -41.45 -43.81 61.76
N GLU A 260 -40.31 -44.22 62.31
CA GLU A 260 -39.06 -44.33 61.58
C GLU A 260 -39.16 -45.37 60.44
N LYS A 261 -39.77 -46.53 60.72
CA LYS A 261 -40.02 -47.56 59.69
C LYS A 261 -40.95 -47.05 58.59
N ALA A 262 -42.01 -46.31 58.94
CA ALA A 262 -42.93 -45.72 57.98
C ALA A 262 -42.23 -44.67 57.11
N ALA A 263 -41.46 -43.75 57.72
CA ALA A 263 -40.69 -42.73 57.01
C ALA A 263 -39.63 -43.35 56.09
N ARG A 264 -38.96 -44.42 56.51
CA ARG A 264 -38.02 -45.17 55.67
C ARG A 264 -38.70 -45.84 54.47
N ALA A 265 -39.89 -46.41 54.68
CA ALA A 265 -40.66 -47.02 53.59
C ALA A 265 -41.11 -45.95 52.57
N GLU A 266 -41.60 -44.81 53.04
CA GLU A 266 -41.97 -43.68 52.18
C GLU A 266 -40.78 -43.13 51.39
N ALA A 267 -39.65 -42.92 52.07
CA ALA A 267 -38.41 -42.49 51.42
C ALA A 267 -37.91 -43.49 50.37
N ALA A 268 -38.02 -44.81 50.64
CA ALA A 268 -37.66 -45.83 49.66
C ALA A 268 -38.56 -45.77 48.42
N THR A 269 -39.88 -45.58 48.60
CA THR A 269 -40.80 -45.45 47.46
C THR A 269 -40.56 -44.19 46.62
N GLU A 270 -40.19 -43.06 47.26
CA GLU A 270 -39.82 -41.84 46.54
C GLU A 270 -38.49 -41.99 45.80
N LEU A 271 -37.50 -42.68 46.39
CA LEU A 271 -36.24 -42.98 45.69
C LEU A 271 -36.47 -43.88 44.46
N ASP A 272 -37.34 -44.88 44.57
CA ASP A 272 -37.70 -45.74 43.42
C ASP A 272 -38.43 -44.93 42.33
N ARG A 273 -39.32 -44.00 42.72
CA ARG A 273 -40.01 -43.10 41.79
C ARG A 273 -39.01 -42.19 41.06
N LEU A 274 -38.11 -41.55 41.79
CA LEU A 274 -37.10 -40.66 41.21
C LEU A 274 -36.12 -41.43 40.30
N ALA A 275 -35.72 -42.64 40.69
CA ALA A 275 -34.87 -43.50 39.85
C ALA A 275 -35.56 -43.94 38.56
N HIS A 276 -36.89 -44.11 38.58
CA HIS A 276 -37.67 -44.38 37.38
C HIS A 276 -37.73 -43.15 36.46
N GLU A 277 -38.02 -41.97 37.02
CA GLU A 277 -38.04 -40.71 36.28
C GLU A 277 -36.68 -40.36 35.65
N GLU A 278 -35.57 -40.62 36.37
CA GLU A 278 -34.21 -40.44 35.83
C GLU A 278 -33.96 -41.35 34.62
N ARG A 279 -34.36 -42.62 34.69
CA ARG A 279 -34.24 -43.55 33.54
C ARG A 279 -35.08 -43.10 32.36
N GLU A 280 -36.31 -42.66 32.59
CA GLU A 280 -37.17 -42.16 31.50
C GLU A 280 -36.59 -40.90 30.85
N GLN A 281 -35.99 -40.00 31.63
CA GLN A 281 -35.30 -38.81 31.12
C GLN A 281 -34.05 -39.16 30.32
N LEU A 282 -33.26 -40.13 30.78
CA LEU A 282 -32.10 -40.63 30.04
C LEU A 282 -32.52 -41.28 28.72
N ASP A 283 -33.53 -42.16 28.72
CA ASP A 283 -34.05 -42.80 27.51
C ASP A 283 -34.65 -41.76 26.54
N ALA A 284 -35.26 -40.68 27.05
CA ALA A 284 -35.74 -39.57 26.23
C ALA A 284 -34.60 -38.76 25.62
N ALA A 285 -33.54 -38.48 26.40
CA ALA A 285 -32.35 -37.78 25.93
C ALA A 285 -31.58 -38.59 24.88
N GLU A 286 -31.41 -39.89 25.08
CA GLU A 286 -30.76 -40.79 24.10
C GLU A 286 -31.54 -40.83 22.77
N ARG A 287 -32.88 -40.89 22.83
CA ARG A 287 -33.72 -40.81 21.63
C ARG A 287 -33.58 -39.47 20.91
N ALA A 288 -33.53 -38.37 21.64
CA ALA A 288 -33.33 -37.03 21.05
C ALA A 288 -31.94 -36.91 20.39
N LEU A 289 -30.89 -37.45 21.03
CA LEU A 289 -29.54 -37.49 20.45
C LEU A 289 -29.49 -38.36 19.19
N ALA A 290 -30.17 -39.51 19.18
CA ALA A 290 -30.25 -40.37 18.00
C ALA A 290 -30.99 -39.67 16.83
N GLN A 291 -32.04 -38.91 17.12
CA GLN A 291 -32.75 -38.10 16.11
C GLN A 291 -31.86 -37.01 15.52
N LEU A 292 -31.18 -36.24 16.38
CA LEU A 292 -30.25 -35.20 15.93
C LEU A 292 -29.09 -35.79 15.12
N SER A 293 -28.54 -36.94 15.52
CA SER A 293 -27.51 -37.64 14.76
C SER A 293 -28.02 -38.02 13.36
N ALA A 294 -29.22 -38.62 13.26
CA ALA A 294 -29.81 -38.99 11.99
C ALA A 294 -30.11 -37.77 11.09
N GLU A 295 -30.55 -36.65 11.66
CA GLU A 295 -30.74 -35.38 10.93
C GLU A 295 -29.40 -34.85 10.38
N THR A 296 -28.36 -34.81 11.21
CA THR A 296 -27.03 -34.33 10.77
C THR A 296 -26.39 -35.24 9.71
N GLU A 297 -26.57 -36.56 9.80
CA GLU A 297 -26.14 -37.51 8.76
C GLU A 297 -26.90 -37.28 7.46
N GLY A 298 -28.21 -37.04 7.53
CA GLY A 298 -29.04 -36.70 6.38
C GLY A 298 -28.59 -35.40 5.70
N GLU A 299 -28.32 -34.35 6.47
CA GLU A 299 -27.77 -33.09 5.97
C GLU A 299 -26.38 -33.27 5.36
N HIS A 300 -25.51 -34.08 5.98
CA HIS A 300 -24.17 -34.37 5.46
C HIS A 300 -24.22 -35.10 4.12
N ILE A 301 -25.05 -36.15 4.00
CA ILE A 301 -25.28 -36.87 2.74
C ILE A 301 -25.86 -35.92 1.68
N GLY A 302 -26.83 -35.08 2.05
CA GLY A 302 -27.41 -34.08 1.15
C GLY A 302 -26.37 -33.07 0.64
N ALA A 303 -25.51 -32.57 1.52
CA ALA A 303 -24.42 -31.66 1.16
C ALA A 303 -23.39 -32.35 0.25
N GLN A 304 -23.03 -33.60 0.54
CA GLN A 304 -22.09 -34.38 -0.27
C GLN A 304 -22.63 -34.62 -1.69
N ASN A 305 -23.91 -34.97 -1.82
CA ASN A 305 -24.57 -35.11 -3.12
C ASN A 305 -24.56 -33.79 -3.89
N ARG A 306 -24.84 -32.66 -3.22
CA ARG A 306 -24.79 -31.33 -3.84
C ARG A 306 -23.38 -30.95 -4.31
N ILE A 307 -22.34 -31.32 -3.55
CA ILE A 307 -20.94 -31.13 -3.95
C ILE A 307 -20.66 -31.94 -5.22
N GLN A 308 -21.03 -33.23 -5.25
CA GLN A 308 -20.84 -34.09 -6.42
C GLN A 308 -21.58 -33.57 -7.67
N GLU A 309 -22.81 -33.07 -7.50
CA GLU A 309 -23.56 -32.42 -8.60
C GLU A 309 -22.87 -31.17 -9.13
N LEU A 310 -22.33 -30.33 -8.24
CA LEU A 310 -21.59 -29.12 -8.62
C LEU A 310 -20.26 -29.47 -9.30
N GLU A 311 -19.55 -30.49 -8.84
CA GLU A 311 -18.34 -31.00 -9.47
C GLU A 311 -18.63 -31.55 -10.86
N ALA A 312 -19.69 -32.35 -11.02
CA ALA A 312 -20.13 -32.85 -12.32
C ALA A 312 -20.48 -31.71 -13.29
N ARG A 313 -21.20 -30.68 -12.81
CA ARG A 313 -21.49 -29.47 -13.61
C ARG A 313 -20.21 -28.71 -13.96
N ALA A 314 -19.25 -28.60 -13.05
CA ALA A 314 -17.97 -27.93 -13.31
C ALA A 314 -17.11 -28.69 -14.34
N VAL A 315 -17.12 -30.02 -14.32
CA VAL A 315 -16.46 -30.84 -15.34
C VAL A 315 -17.15 -30.65 -16.70
N GLN A 316 -18.48 -30.64 -16.73
CA GLN A 316 -19.23 -30.41 -17.96
C GLN A 316 -18.95 -29.01 -18.56
N THR A 317 -18.95 -27.96 -17.74
CA THR A 317 -18.65 -26.60 -18.23
C THR A 317 -17.22 -26.48 -18.73
N ARG A 318 -16.25 -27.12 -18.07
CA ARG A 318 -14.86 -27.21 -18.57
C ARG A 318 -14.79 -27.91 -19.93
N ALA A 319 -15.44 -29.06 -20.07
CA ALA A 319 -15.49 -29.77 -21.35
C ALA A 319 -16.08 -28.90 -22.47
N THR A 320 -17.20 -28.20 -22.21
CA THR A 320 -17.79 -27.28 -23.21
C THR A 320 -16.88 -26.10 -23.54
N ALA A 321 -16.12 -25.60 -22.56
CA ALA A 321 -15.15 -24.52 -22.79
C ALA A 321 -13.97 -25.00 -23.63
N ASP A 322 -13.45 -26.20 -23.37
CA ASP A 322 -12.36 -26.81 -24.13
C ASP A 322 -12.78 -27.08 -25.59
N GLU A 323 -14.02 -27.52 -25.82
CA GLU A 323 -14.59 -27.68 -27.17
C GLU A 323 -14.66 -26.35 -27.93
N GLU A 324 -15.12 -25.27 -27.29
CA GLU A 324 -15.19 -23.95 -27.93
C GLU A 324 -13.79 -23.36 -28.16
N ILE A 325 -12.82 -23.58 -27.25
CA ILE A 325 -11.42 -23.21 -27.45
C ILE A 325 -10.86 -23.94 -28.69
N ALA A 326 -11.09 -25.25 -28.81
CA ALA A 326 -10.64 -26.03 -29.97
C ALA A 326 -11.29 -25.52 -31.27
N ARG A 327 -12.58 -25.19 -31.24
CA ARG A 327 -13.30 -24.61 -32.38
C ARG A 327 -12.71 -23.26 -32.81
N LEU A 328 -12.44 -22.37 -31.85
CA LEU A 328 -11.84 -21.06 -32.11
C LEU A 328 -10.41 -21.19 -32.65
N GLN A 329 -9.62 -22.14 -32.15
CA GLN A 329 -8.29 -22.45 -32.68
C GLN A 329 -8.36 -22.91 -34.14
N ALA A 330 -9.28 -23.82 -34.48
CA ALA A 330 -9.48 -24.25 -35.87
C ALA A 330 -9.89 -23.07 -36.79
N LEU A 331 -10.74 -22.17 -36.31
CA LEU A 331 -11.12 -20.96 -37.05
C LEU A 331 -9.92 -20.00 -37.25
N LEU A 332 -9.06 -19.85 -36.24
CA LEU A 332 -7.83 -19.08 -36.37
C LEU A 332 -6.85 -19.70 -37.37
N GLU A 333 -6.71 -21.02 -37.39
CA GLU A 333 -5.84 -21.69 -38.36
C GLU A 333 -6.35 -21.56 -39.80
N THR A 334 -7.66 -21.73 -40.02
CA THR A 334 -8.25 -21.56 -41.36
C THR A 334 -8.12 -20.12 -41.87
N THR A 335 -8.33 -19.13 -41.00
CA THR A 335 -8.17 -17.71 -41.36
C THR A 335 -6.70 -17.36 -41.63
N ARG A 336 -5.75 -17.91 -40.88
CA ARG A 336 -4.31 -17.78 -41.16
C ARG A 336 -3.93 -18.37 -42.51
N ARG A 337 -4.34 -19.62 -42.80
CA ARG A 337 -4.09 -20.24 -44.11
C ARG A 337 -4.63 -19.39 -45.27
N ARG A 338 -5.84 -18.86 -45.14
CA ARG A 338 -6.43 -17.98 -46.15
C ARG A 338 -5.65 -16.67 -46.31
N ALA A 339 -5.14 -16.11 -45.21
CA ALA A 339 -4.29 -14.93 -45.27
C ALA A 339 -2.96 -15.22 -45.97
N ASP A 340 -2.34 -16.38 -45.70
CA ASP A 340 -1.12 -16.83 -46.36
C ASP A 340 -1.34 -17.06 -47.87
N GLU A 341 -2.46 -17.68 -48.27
CA GLU A 341 -2.87 -17.83 -49.66
C GLU A 341 -3.05 -16.47 -50.37
N ASN A 342 -3.71 -15.51 -49.71
CA ASN A 342 -3.87 -14.16 -50.24
C ASN A 342 -2.53 -13.43 -50.37
N LEU A 343 -1.63 -13.57 -49.39
CA LEU A 343 -0.29 -12.98 -49.44
C LEU A 343 0.53 -13.57 -50.59
N ALA A 344 0.47 -14.89 -50.79
CA ALA A 344 1.13 -15.56 -51.90
C ALA A 344 0.56 -15.10 -53.26
N ALA A 345 -0.76 -14.92 -53.37
CA ALA A 345 -1.40 -14.39 -54.58
C ALA A 345 -0.94 -12.96 -54.89
N ILE A 346 -0.90 -12.08 -53.87
CA ILE A 346 -0.42 -10.70 -54.02
C ILE A 346 1.07 -10.68 -54.41
N GLN A 347 1.91 -11.52 -53.80
CA GLN A 347 3.33 -11.64 -54.16
C GLN A 347 3.51 -12.09 -55.62
N HIS A 348 2.71 -13.07 -56.06
CA HIS A 348 2.73 -13.52 -57.44
C HIS A 348 2.32 -12.40 -58.42
N GLU A 349 1.27 -11.64 -58.10
CA GLU A 349 0.85 -10.48 -58.90
C GLU A 349 1.93 -9.40 -58.95
N MET A 350 2.60 -9.11 -57.81
CA MET A 350 3.74 -8.19 -57.77
C MET A 350 4.90 -8.66 -58.65
N ASP A 351 5.20 -9.95 -58.68
CA ASP A 351 6.27 -10.50 -59.51
C ASP A 351 5.93 -10.44 -61.01
N ILE A 352 4.66 -10.66 -61.38
CA ILE A 352 4.17 -10.44 -62.75
C ILE A 352 4.36 -8.97 -63.14
N LEU A 353 3.88 -8.04 -62.31
CA LEU A 353 4.00 -6.60 -62.58
C LEU A 353 5.46 -6.15 -62.67
N ARG A 354 6.36 -6.71 -61.85
CA ARG A 354 7.80 -6.46 -61.94
C ARG A 354 8.37 -6.97 -63.25
N ALA A 355 8.02 -8.19 -63.66
CA ALA A 355 8.47 -8.76 -64.93
C ALA A 355 7.97 -7.94 -66.14
N GLU A 356 6.72 -7.47 -66.11
CA GLU A 356 6.15 -6.57 -67.12
C GLU A 356 6.87 -5.22 -67.15
N SER A 357 7.13 -4.64 -65.98
CA SER A 357 7.89 -3.39 -65.84
C SER A 357 9.30 -3.53 -66.41
N ASP A 358 10.01 -4.61 -66.06
CA ASP A 358 11.35 -4.91 -66.57
C ASP A 358 11.33 -5.10 -68.09
N GLN A 359 10.30 -5.75 -68.63
CA GLN A 359 10.13 -5.89 -70.08
C GLN A 359 9.86 -4.54 -70.75
N ALA A 360 9.04 -3.67 -70.14
CA ALA A 360 8.78 -2.32 -70.64
C ALA A 360 10.06 -1.47 -70.63
N VAL A 361 10.85 -1.53 -69.55
CA VAL A 361 12.16 -0.87 -69.46
C VAL A 361 13.11 -1.37 -70.55
N LYS A 362 13.14 -2.68 -70.83
CA LYS A 362 13.93 -3.25 -71.94
C LYS A 362 13.49 -2.69 -73.29
N ARG A 363 12.17 -2.67 -73.57
CA ARG A 363 11.63 -2.08 -74.80
C ARG A 363 11.99 -0.60 -74.94
N ILE A 364 11.87 0.19 -73.86
CA ILE A 364 12.24 1.60 -73.86
C ILE A 364 13.74 1.78 -74.14
N LYS A 365 14.60 0.95 -73.54
CA LYS A 365 16.05 0.97 -73.82
C LYS A 365 16.34 0.64 -75.28
N GLU A 366 15.73 -0.40 -75.82
CA GLU A 366 15.87 -0.77 -77.23
C GLU A 366 15.40 0.36 -78.15
N THR A 367 14.21 0.93 -77.93
CA THR A 367 13.71 2.07 -78.70
C THR A 367 14.59 3.32 -78.57
N ASN A 368 15.16 3.57 -77.39
CA ASN A 368 16.09 4.69 -77.21
C ASN A 368 17.41 4.42 -77.94
N THR A 369 17.93 3.19 -77.93
CA THR A 369 19.14 2.86 -78.69
C THR A 369 18.91 2.99 -80.18
N THR A 370 17.79 2.50 -80.72
CA THR A 370 17.47 2.65 -82.14
C THR A 370 17.26 4.12 -82.50
N ALA A 371 16.49 4.87 -81.71
CA ALA A 371 16.31 6.31 -81.90
C ALA A 371 17.64 7.07 -81.83
N HIS A 372 18.53 6.72 -80.90
CA HIS A 372 19.83 7.36 -80.78
C HIS A 372 20.75 7.03 -81.97
N THR A 373 20.74 5.77 -82.45
CA THR A 373 21.49 5.41 -83.67
C THR A 373 20.93 6.09 -84.92
N ALA A 374 19.61 6.21 -85.04
CA ALA A 374 18.95 6.93 -86.13
C ALA A 374 19.25 8.43 -86.08
N ALA A 375 19.18 9.04 -84.89
CA ALA A 375 19.55 10.43 -84.68
C ALA A 375 21.04 10.67 -85.01
N LYS A 376 21.93 9.77 -84.59
CA LYS A 376 23.36 9.85 -84.92
C LYS A 376 23.60 9.71 -86.43
N ALA A 377 22.89 8.81 -87.10
CA ALA A 377 22.95 8.69 -88.56
C ALA A 377 22.46 9.97 -89.25
N ALA A 378 21.34 10.56 -88.78
CA ALA A 378 20.82 11.82 -89.30
C ALA A 378 21.76 13.01 -89.05
N ILE A 379 22.43 13.06 -87.89
CA ILE A 379 23.47 14.06 -87.61
C ILE A 379 24.64 13.88 -88.58
N ASN A 380 25.09 12.65 -88.81
CA ASN A 380 26.18 12.39 -89.75
C ASN A 380 25.80 12.76 -91.19
N THR A 381 24.56 12.51 -91.64
CA THR A 381 24.10 12.94 -92.96
C THR A 381 24.04 14.46 -93.06
N LEU A 382 23.52 15.14 -92.04
CA LEU A 382 23.49 16.61 -91.99
C LEU A 382 24.91 17.21 -91.93
N GLN A 383 25.85 16.55 -91.25
CA GLN A 383 27.26 16.95 -91.24
C GLN A 383 27.89 16.78 -92.62
N ALA A 384 27.65 15.67 -93.31
CA ALA A 384 28.12 15.45 -94.67
C ALA A 384 27.50 16.45 -95.66
N GLU A 385 26.20 16.76 -95.54
CA GLU A 385 25.54 17.81 -96.33
C GLU A 385 26.15 19.18 -96.06
N ARG A 386 26.42 19.50 -94.78
CA ARG A 386 27.09 20.75 -94.40
C ARG A 386 28.51 20.83 -94.96
N GLU A 387 29.29 19.75 -94.89
CA GLU A 387 30.65 19.68 -95.43
C GLU A 387 30.64 19.82 -96.96
N ASN A 388 29.69 19.19 -97.65
CA ASN A 388 29.48 19.37 -99.09
C ASN A 388 29.10 20.83 -99.41
N LEU A 389 28.16 21.42 -98.67
CA LEU A 389 27.78 22.82 -98.87
C LEU A 389 28.93 23.79 -98.57
N LEU A 390 29.76 23.49 -97.56
CA LEU A 390 30.96 24.27 -97.26
C LEU A 390 32.00 24.11 -98.38
N SER A 391 32.22 22.90 -98.90
CA SER A 391 33.10 22.66 -100.04
C SER A 391 32.60 23.35 -101.31
N ASP A 392 31.29 23.33 -101.57
CA ASP A 392 30.67 24.02 -102.69
C ASP A 392 30.81 25.53 -102.52
N LEU A 393 30.59 26.06 -101.31
CA LEU A 393 30.82 27.48 -100.98
C LEU A 393 32.29 27.86 -101.11
N GLU A 394 33.22 27.02 -100.68
CA GLU A 394 34.67 27.23 -100.83
C GLU A 394 35.08 27.21 -102.30
N SER A 395 34.52 26.31 -103.11
CA SER A 395 34.70 26.29 -104.56
C SER A 395 34.14 27.57 -105.20
N HIS A 396 32.92 27.98 -104.82
CA HIS A 396 32.27 29.15 -105.39
C HIS A 396 32.92 30.47 -104.95
N THR A 397 33.41 30.54 -103.71
CA THR A 397 34.20 31.67 -103.22
C THR A 397 35.60 31.70 -103.84
N GLY A 398 36.21 30.54 -104.09
CA GLY A 398 37.42 30.42 -104.91
C GLY A 398 37.21 30.94 -106.33
N GLU A 399 36.16 30.50 -107.02
CA GLU A 399 35.78 30.99 -108.36
C GLU A 399 35.46 32.49 -108.38
N LEU A 400 34.79 33.01 -107.34
CA LEU A 400 34.51 34.44 -107.19
C LEU A 400 35.80 35.24 -106.92
N PHE A 401 36.71 34.70 -106.12
CA PHE A 401 38.00 35.33 -105.83
C PHE A 401 38.88 35.36 -107.09
N GLU A 402 38.95 34.27 -107.85
CA GLU A 402 39.63 34.22 -109.14
C GLU A 402 39.02 35.19 -110.16
N LYS A 403 37.68 35.27 -110.24
CA LYS A 403 37.00 36.27 -111.07
C LYS A 403 37.28 37.69 -110.60
N GLN A 404 37.26 37.95 -109.29
CA GLN A 404 37.55 39.27 -108.71
C GLN A 404 39.01 39.66 -108.96
N GLN A 405 39.93 38.71 -108.88
CA GLN A 405 41.35 38.91 -109.13
C GLN A 405 41.61 39.14 -110.63
N SER A 406 40.98 38.35 -111.51
CA SER A 406 41.00 38.57 -112.96
C SER A 406 40.43 39.94 -113.36
N VAL A 407 39.33 40.38 -112.73
CA VAL A 407 38.75 41.72 -112.95
C VAL A 407 39.68 42.80 -112.41
N ARG A 408 40.32 42.61 -111.26
CA ARG A 408 41.33 43.56 -110.73
C ARG A 408 42.55 43.65 -111.64
N GLU A 409 43.05 42.54 -112.15
CA GLU A 409 44.18 42.50 -113.07
C GLU A 409 43.82 43.14 -114.41
N SER A 410 42.60 42.89 -114.92
CA SER A 410 42.05 43.58 -116.10
C SER A 410 41.91 45.09 -115.87
N MET A 411 41.39 45.50 -114.71
CA MET A 411 41.20 46.91 -114.37
C MET A 411 42.54 47.63 -114.15
N LEU A 412 43.53 46.96 -113.55
CA LEU A 412 44.88 47.49 -113.39
C LEU A 412 45.61 47.59 -114.74
N ALA A 413 45.39 46.63 -115.65
CA ALA A 413 45.89 46.72 -117.01
C ALA A 413 45.23 47.87 -117.80
N GLU A 414 43.94 48.10 -117.59
CA GLU A 414 43.18 49.18 -118.21
C GLU A 414 43.58 50.56 -117.64
N LEU A 415 43.81 50.65 -116.32
CA LEU A 415 44.36 51.84 -115.67
C LEU A 415 45.79 52.14 -116.17
N ALA A 416 46.65 51.13 -116.29
CA ALA A 416 47.99 51.31 -116.85
C ALA A 416 47.95 51.75 -118.33
N ALA A 417 46.98 51.28 -119.11
CA ALA A 417 46.77 51.72 -120.49
C ALA A 417 46.24 53.17 -120.57
N LEU A 418 45.42 53.60 -119.59
CA LEU A 418 44.95 54.97 -119.49
C LEU A 418 46.06 55.94 -119.05
N ASP A 419 46.90 55.55 -118.09
CA ASP A 419 48.07 56.33 -117.67
C ASP A 419 49.07 56.52 -118.83
N LEU A 420 49.26 55.48 -119.65
CA LEU A 420 50.09 55.56 -120.86
C LEU A 420 49.51 56.55 -121.88
N LYS A 421 48.18 56.52 -122.07
CA LYS A 421 47.47 57.47 -122.95
C LYS A 421 47.51 58.90 -122.42
N GLU A 422 47.42 59.09 -121.11
CA GLU A 422 47.53 60.41 -120.47
C GLU A 422 48.95 60.98 -120.65
N GLN A 423 49.98 60.14 -120.52
CA GLN A 423 51.36 60.55 -120.82
C GLN A 423 51.57 60.90 -122.30
N GLU A 424 50.98 60.15 -123.23
CA GLU A 424 51.03 60.46 -124.67
C GLU A 424 50.34 61.80 -125.00
N ILE A 425 49.19 62.08 -124.37
CA ILE A 425 48.45 63.33 -124.55
C ILE A 425 49.22 64.51 -123.94
N ASN A 426 49.78 64.35 -122.75
CA ASN A 426 50.57 65.40 -122.10
C ASN A 426 51.84 65.72 -122.92
N GLN A 427 52.54 64.71 -123.44
CA GLN A 427 53.67 64.93 -124.36
C GLN A 427 53.26 65.58 -125.69
N ALA A 428 52.05 65.29 -126.19
CA ALA A 428 51.51 65.94 -127.38
C ALA A 428 51.13 67.41 -127.12
N CYS A 429 50.59 67.72 -125.94
CA CYS A 429 50.31 69.08 -125.49
C CYS A 429 51.59 69.90 -125.31
N GLU A 430 52.63 69.35 -124.67
CA GLU A 430 53.92 70.03 -124.51
C GLU A 430 54.60 70.30 -125.87
N ARG A 431 54.51 69.36 -126.82
CA ARG A 431 55.00 69.58 -128.20
C ARG A 431 54.22 70.67 -128.92
N ASN A 432 52.91 70.76 -128.72
CA ASN A 432 52.07 71.79 -129.32
C ASN A 432 52.26 73.17 -128.67
N GLU A 433 52.49 73.24 -127.35
CA GLU A 433 52.85 74.48 -126.65
C GLU A 433 54.20 75.00 -127.13
N LEU A 434 55.24 74.15 -127.19
CA LEU A 434 56.56 74.53 -127.73
C LEU A 434 56.50 74.91 -129.22
N SER A 435 55.64 74.25 -130.00
CA SER A 435 55.41 74.60 -131.41
C SER A 435 54.70 75.94 -131.57
N MET A 436 53.73 76.25 -130.69
CA MET A 436 53.02 77.52 -130.68
C MET A 436 53.92 78.66 -130.21
N GLU A 437 54.72 78.46 -129.16
CA GLU A 437 55.69 79.45 -128.68
C GLU A 437 56.75 79.77 -129.73
N ASN A 438 57.27 78.76 -130.44
CA ASN A 438 58.20 78.98 -131.55
C ASN A 438 57.54 79.69 -132.74
N ALA A 439 56.29 79.36 -133.07
CA ALA A 439 55.55 80.06 -134.13
C ALA A 439 55.27 81.54 -133.76
N TYR A 440 54.95 81.83 -132.50
CA TYR A 440 54.77 83.20 -132.01
C TYR A 440 56.09 83.99 -131.95
N ALA A 441 57.20 83.34 -131.61
CA ALA A 441 58.53 83.95 -131.64
C ALA A 441 58.97 84.29 -133.07
N GLU A 442 58.74 83.40 -134.04
CA GLU A 442 59.03 83.66 -135.45
C GLU A 442 58.14 84.77 -136.05
N LEU A 443 56.86 84.81 -135.67
CA LEU A 443 55.96 85.88 -136.12
C LEU A 443 56.37 87.24 -135.57
N ARG A 444 56.77 87.31 -134.30
CA ARG A 444 57.31 88.55 -133.68
C ARG A 444 58.58 89.02 -134.37
N LYS A 445 59.49 88.10 -134.67
CA LYS A 445 60.74 88.43 -135.36
C LYS A 445 60.48 88.95 -136.77
N ARG A 446 59.55 88.35 -137.52
CA ARG A 446 59.15 88.83 -138.85
C ARG A 446 58.44 90.18 -138.83
N THR A 447 57.62 90.46 -137.81
CA THR A 447 56.97 91.77 -137.68
C THR A 447 57.96 92.86 -137.27
N GLU A 448 58.92 92.57 -136.41
CA GLU A 448 60.00 93.50 -136.06
C GLU A 448 60.94 93.78 -137.25
N GLU A 449 61.33 92.76 -138.02
CA GLU A 449 62.16 92.91 -139.22
C GLU A 449 61.46 93.69 -140.34
N SER A 450 60.14 93.52 -140.49
CA SER A 450 59.35 94.27 -141.49
C SER A 450 59.10 95.72 -141.06
N LEU A 451 58.93 95.98 -139.76
CA LEU A 451 58.86 97.35 -139.22
C LEU A 451 60.21 98.09 -139.37
N LEU A 452 61.33 97.41 -139.16
CA LEU A 452 62.66 97.98 -139.41
C LEU A 452 62.87 98.36 -140.88
N LYS A 453 62.51 97.47 -141.81
CA LYS A 453 62.60 97.74 -143.26
C LYS A 453 61.67 98.88 -143.71
N LEU A 454 60.48 98.97 -143.13
CA LEU A 454 59.56 100.09 -143.41
C LEU A 454 60.10 101.42 -142.91
N LYS A 455 60.75 101.41 -141.73
CA LYS A 455 61.35 102.62 -141.15
C LYS A 455 62.58 103.09 -141.94
N GLU A 456 63.42 102.18 -142.42
CA GLU A 456 64.54 102.49 -143.31
C GLU A 456 64.08 103.08 -144.67
N LEU A 457 62.98 102.55 -145.22
CA LEU A 457 62.37 103.09 -146.44
C LEU A 457 61.74 104.49 -146.21
N GLU A 458 61.13 104.70 -145.04
CA GLU A 458 60.57 105.99 -144.65
C GLU A 458 61.67 107.05 -144.48
N ASP A 459 62.78 106.70 -143.84
CA ASP A 459 63.93 107.60 -143.64
C ASP A 459 64.65 107.90 -144.98
N MET A 460 64.76 106.93 -145.89
CA MET A 460 65.25 107.17 -147.25
C MET A 460 64.35 108.13 -148.05
N LEU A 461 63.03 107.98 -147.94
CA LEU A 461 62.09 108.84 -148.65
C LEU A 461 62.09 110.26 -148.11
N LYS A 462 62.15 110.43 -146.78
CA LYS A 462 62.24 111.76 -146.17
C LYS A 462 63.58 112.44 -146.48
N GLY A 463 64.67 111.67 -146.57
CA GLY A 463 65.96 112.16 -147.03
C GLY A 463 65.90 112.71 -148.46
N ARG A 464 65.23 112.00 -149.38
CA ARG A 464 65.05 112.45 -150.77
C ARG A 464 64.12 113.66 -150.87
N GLN A 465 63.09 113.74 -150.05
CA GLN A 465 62.14 114.85 -150.06
C GLN A 465 62.74 116.15 -149.49
N LYS A 466 63.63 116.04 -148.50
CA LYS A 466 64.37 117.17 -147.95
C LYS A 466 65.34 117.78 -148.97
N ILE A 467 66.01 116.93 -149.77
CA ILE A 467 66.89 117.38 -150.87
C ILE A 467 66.09 118.06 -151.98
N ALA A 468 64.91 117.53 -152.34
CA ALA A 468 64.09 118.07 -153.42
C ALA A 468 63.43 119.43 -153.11
N LEU A 469 63.19 119.76 -151.84
CA LEU A 469 62.54 121.03 -151.48
C LEU A 469 63.53 122.13 -151.08
N GLU A 470 64.73 121.80 -150.60
CA GLU A 470 65.82 122.77 -150.44
C GLU A 470 66.36 123.25 -151.82
N GLU A 471 66.19 122.48 -152.89
CA GLU A 471 66.46 122.92 -154.27
C GLU A 471 65.42 123.90 -154.84
N LEU A 472 64.20 123.94 -154.29
CA LEU A 472 63.08 124.75 -154.81
C LEU A 472 62.91 126.12 -154.10
N ALA A 473 63.76 126.43 -153.12
CA ALA A 473 63.73 127.71 -152.40
C ALA A 473 64.65 128.81 -152.99
N ASN A 474 65.48 128.56 -154.01
CA ASN A 474 66.54 129.53 -154.40
C ASN A 474 66.72 129.83 -155.90
N THR A 475 65.66 129.82 -156.71
CA THR A 475 65.66 130.51 -158.02
C THR A 475 64.37 131.29 -158.25
N LYS A 476 64.45 132.54 -157.80
CA LYS A 476 63.69 133.74 -158.17
C LYS A 476 63.38 133.83 -159.68
N THR A 477 62.22 134.39 -160.02
CA THR A 477 61.96 135.28 -161.19
C THR A 477 62.31 134.77 -162.61
N ALA A 478 61.31 134.34 -163.37
CA ALA A 478 60.99 134.80 -164.74
C ALA A 478 60.07 133.80 -165.48
N GLN A 479 58.99 134.35 -166.06
CA GLN A 479 58.34 133.95 -167.31
C GLN A 479 57.60 132.61 -167.47
N HIS A 480 56.35 132.76 -167.97
CA HIS A 480 55.67 131.96 -169.01
C HIS A 480 55.36 130.48 -168.71
N SER A 481 54.35 129.82 -169.27
CA SER A 481 53.10 130.11 -170.00
C SER A 481 52.46 128.74 -170.27
N VAL A 482 51.12 128.70 -170.46
CA VAL A 482 50.40 127.80 -171.39
C VAL A 482 50.18 126.30 -171.01
N PRO A 483 49.11 125.66 -171.54
CA PRO A 483 48.28 124.64 -170.85
C PRO A 483 48.23 123.26 -171.58
N VAL A 484 47.24 122.43 -171.21
CA VAL A 484 46.47 121.46 -172.06
C VAL A 484 46.77 119.94 -171.92
N SER A 485 45.66 119.22 -171.66
CA SER A 485 45.23 117.87 -172.13
C SER A 485 45.79 116.54 -171.60
N ARG A 486 44.81 115.60 -171.42
CA ARG A 486 44.70 114.15 -171.81
C ARG A 486 46.00 113.37 -172.07
N PRO A 487 46.09 112.05 -171.77
CA PRO A 487 45.14 110.98 -172.16
C PRO A 487 44.95 109.85 -171.10
N ALA A 488 43.86 109.08 -171.09
CA ALA A 488 43.59 107.75 -171.69
C ALA A 488 44.40 106.54 -171.16
N LEU A 489 43.62 105.53 -170.70
CA LEU A 489 43.81 104.05 -170.77
C LEU A 489 44.96 103.47 -169.93
N SER A 490 44.81 102.39 -169.14
CA SER A 490 43.83 101.29 -169.05
C SER A 490 43.79 100.72 -167.64
#